data_AF-A0AAX1J0R5-F1
#
_entry.id   AF-A0AAX1J0R5-F1
#
_cell.length_a   1.000
_cell.length_b   1.000
_cell.length_c   1.000
_cell.angle_alpha   90.00
_cell.angle_beta   90.00
_cell.angle_gamma   90.00
#
_symmetry.space_group_name_H-M   'P 1'
#
loop_
_entity.id
_entity.type
_entity.pdbx_description
1 polymer ?
#
loop_
_entity_poly.entity_id
_entity_poly.type
_entity_poly.pdbx_seq_one_letter_code
_entity_poly.pdbx_strand_id
1 'polypeptide(L)'
;MLKDLRNLSDAEQQEYLDRFIMANEEQKFPQEVVALYLDCSPWTLARMRCDQSSLPFSKIGRRVSYKKKDVLKYEQSRTVLNTAQLATV
;
A
#
# COMPACT_ATOMS: atom_id res chain seq x y z
N MET A 1 5.00 -14.53 10.89
CA MET A 1 4.36 -14.84 9.60
C MET A 1 3.89 -13.54 8.98
N LEU A 2 4.14 -13.32 7.70
CA LEU A 2 3.56 -12.21 6.94
C LEU A 2 2.07 -12.50 6.78
N LYS A 3 1.19 -11.69 7.36
CA LYS A 3 -0.26 -11.95 7.34
C LYS A 3 -0.87 -11.28 6.10
N ASP A 4 -1.61 -12.05 5.31
CA ASP A 4 -2.37 -11.49 4.19
C ASP A 4 -3.79 -11.19 4.68
N LEU A 5 -4.15 -9.90 4.76
CA LEU A 5 -5.47 -9.47 5.23
C LEU A 5 -6.58 -9.80 4.23
N ARG A 6 -6.23 -10.12 2.97
CA ARG A 6 -7.18 -10.51 1.93
C ARG A 6 -7.82 -11.89 2.16
N ASN A 7 -7.28 -12.67 3.11
CA ASN A 7 -7.85 -13.96 3.50
C ASN A 7 -8.89 -13.82 4.62
N LEU A 8 -9.15 -12.61 5.12
CA LEU A 8 -10.20 -12.34 6.11
C LEU A 8 -11.56 -12.20 5.45
N SER A 9 -12.62 -12.17 6.25
CA SER A 9 -13.96 -11.89 5.75
C SER A 9 -14.05 -10.47 5.15
N ASP A 10 -14.94 -10.27 4.19
CA ASP A 10 -15.13 -8.96 3.53
C ASP A 10 -15.44 -7.85 4.54
N ALA A 11 -16.19 -8.16 5.60
CA ALA A 11 -16.52 -7.22 6.67
C ALA A 11 -15.26 -6.76 7.45
N GLU A 12 -14.37 -7.69 7.78
CA GLU A 12 -13.11 -7.37 8.45
C GLU A 12 -12.17 -6.57 7.54
N GLN A 13 -12.11 -6.93 6.25
CA GLN A 13 -11.33 -6.19 5.27
C GLN A 13 -11.80 -4.73 5.17
N GLN A 14 -13.11 -4.53 5.08
CA GLN A 14 -13.70 -3.19 5.03
C GLN A 14 -13.36 -2.38 6.28
N GLU A 15 -13.36 -2.98 7.46
CA GLU A 15 -13.01 -2.27 8.70
C GLU A 15 -11.55 -1.76 8.69
N TYR A 16 -10.60 -2.55 8.15
CA TYR A 16 -9.22 -2.09 8.00
C TYR A 16 -9.09 -0.96 6.99
N LEU A 17 -9.85 -1.01 5.89
CA LEU A 17 -9.89 0.04 4.87
C LEU A 17 -10.49 1.33 5.44
N ASP A 18 -11.62 1.25 6.13
CA ASP A 18 -12.27 2.42 6.73
C ASP A 18 -11.35 3.09 7.76
N ARG A 19 -10.67 2.31 8.61
CA ARG A 19 -9.68 2.85 9.54
C ARG A 19 -8.52 3.53 8.82
N PHE A 20 -8.06 2.99 7.70
CA PHE A 20 -7.01 3.60 6.89
C PHE A 20 -7.48 4.93 6.27
N ILE A 21 -8.70 4.95 5.72
CA ILE A 21 -9.31 6.11 5.07
C ILE A 21 -9.61 7.22 6.09
N MET A 22 -10.07 6.90 7.30
CA MET A 22 -10.39 7.88 8.34
C MET A 22 -9.17 8.45 9.08
N ALA A 23 -8.05 7.74 9.07
CA ALA A 23 -6.86 8.17 9.80
C ALA A 23 -6.17 9.40 9.20
N ASN A 24 -5.33 10.06 10.01
CA ASN A 24 -4.51 11.18 9.56
C ASN A 24 -3.48 10.76 8.50
N GLU A 25 -3.13 11.67 7.59
CA GLU A 25 -2.19 11.43 6.50
C GLU A 25 -0.76 11.12 6.97
N GLU A 26 -0.36 11.65 8.14
CA GLU A 26 0.96 11.39 8.72
C GLU A 26 1.04 10.07 9.48
N GLN A 27 -0.10 9.42 9.71
CA GLN A 27 -0.15 8.16 10.43
C GLN A 27 0.57 7.05 9.66
N LYS A 28 1.27 6.21 10.42
CA LYS A 28 2.01 5.07 9.89
C LYS A 28 1.17 3.81 9.96
N PHE A 29 1.14 3.08 8.86
CA PHE A 29 0.41 1.82 8.70
C PHE A 29 1.35 0.65 8.44
N PRO A 30 1.01 -0.54 8.94
CA PRO A 30 1.77 -1.75 8.66
C PRO A 30 1.57 -2.18 7.20
N GLN A 31 2.53 -2.95 6.66
CA GLN A 31 2.52 -3.37 5.26
C GLN A 31 1.27 -4.17 4.88
N GLU A 32 0.67 -4.88 5.82
CA GLU A 32 -0.51 -5.70 5.61
C GLU A 32 -1.73 -4.84 5.24
N VAL A 33 -1.93 -3.72 5.95
CA VAL A 33 -3.05 -2.78 5.70
C VAL A 33 -2.84 -2.02 4.39
N VAL A 34 -1.60 -1.63 4.11
CA VAL A 34 -1.25 -0.95 2.86
C VAL A 34 -1.40 -1.87 1.65
N ALA A 35 -1.04 -3.16 1.82
CA ALA A 35 -1.23 -4.17 0.79
C ALA A 35 -2.72 -4.36 0.48
N LEU A 36 -3.57 -4.40 1.52
CA LEU A 36 -5.03 -4.46 1.37
C LEU A 36 -5.56 -3.22 0.63
N TYR A 37 -5.12 -2.03 1.00
CA TYR A 37 -5.55 -0.78 0.36
C TYR A 37 -5.16 -0.70 -1.13
N LEU A 38 -3.93 -1.08 -1.48
CA LEU A 38 -3.44 -1.06 -2.86
C LEU A 38 -3.85 -2.30 -3.67
N ASP A 39 -4.72 -3.15 -3.13
CA ASP A 39 -5.14 -4.43 -3.69
C ASP A 39 -3.98 -5.30 -4.22
N CYS A 40 -2.94 -5.43 -3.40
CA CYS A 40 -1.73 -6.16 -3.75
C CYS A 40 -1.31 -7.14 -2.65
N SER A 41 -0.48 -8.13 -2.98
CA SER A 41 0.05 -9.03 -1.95
C SER A 41 1.11 -8.32 -1.09
N PRO A 42 1.17 -8.59 0.22
CA PRO A 42 2.28 -8.13 1.07
C PRO A 42 3.67 -8.51 0.52
N TRP A 43 3.78 -9.61 -0.24
CA TRP A 43 5.00 -10.02 -0.93
C TRP A 43 5.40 -9.09 -2.07
N THR A 44 4.42 -8.50 -2.78
CA THR A 44 4.67 -7.50 -3.82
C THR A 44 5.32 -6.26 -3.22
N LEU A 45 4.80 -5.77 -2.10
CA LEU A 45 5.43 -4.67 -1.36
C LEU A 45 6.83 -5.03 -0.86
N ALA A 46 7.04 -6.27 -0.42
CA ALA A 46 8.36 -6.73 -0.01
C ALA A 46 9.36 -6.72 -1.18
N ARG A 47 8.95 -7.18 -2.37
CA ARG A 47 9.76 -7.12 -3.59
C ARG A 47 10.06 -5.68 -4.00
N MET A 48 9.06 -4.80 -4.01
CA MET A 48 9.25 -3.37 -4.33
C MET A 48 10.31 -2.69 -3.46
N ARG A 49 10.40 -3.08 -2.17
CA ARG A 49 11.45 -2.58 -1.28
C ARG A 49 12.85 -3.05 -1.66
N CYS A 50 12.98 -4.30 -2.11
CA CYS A 50 14.26 -4.84 -2.58
C CYS A 50 14.74 -4.12 -3.84
N ASP A 51 13.81 -3.80 -4.74
CA ASP A 51 14.09 -3.16 -6.03
C ASP A 51 14.25 -1.62 -5.94
N GLN A 52 14.29 -1.06 -4.71
CA GLN A 52 14.24 0.39 -4.42
C GLN A 52 13.13 1.16 -5.16
N SER A 53 12.04 0.48 -5.49
CA SER A 53 10.96 1.09 -6.26
C SER A 53 10.01 1.88 -5.36
N SER A 54 10.05 3.20 -5.57
CA SER A 54 8.99 4.21 -5.49
C SER A 54 8.20 4.47 -4.19
N LEU A 55 7.91 3.49 -3.34
CA LEU A 55 7.11 3.72 -2.12
C LEU A 55 8.01 3.93 -0.87
N PRO A 56 8.08 5.15 -0.31
CA PRO A 56 8.86 5.41 0.90
C PRO A 56 8.38 4.58 2.09
N PHE A 57 9.31 3.97 2.81
CA PHE A 57 9.00 3.14 3.97
C PHE A 57 9.88 3.48 5.17
N SER A 58 9.33 3.26 6.36
CA SER A 58 10.04 3.33 7.64
C SER A 58 10.20 1.93 8.21
N LYS A 59 11.44 1.48 8.39
CA LYS A 59 11.76 0.20 9.04
C LYS A 59 12.06 0.43 10.52
N ILE A 60 11.24 -0.15 11.38
CA ILE A 60 11.41 -0.11 12.84
C ILE A 60 11.61 -1.55 13.30
N GLY A 61 12.87 -1.92 13.55
CA GLY A 61 13.26 -3.29 13.89
C GLY A 61 12.91 -4.28 12.77
N ARG A 62 12.08 -5.29 13.10
CA ARG A 62 11.61 -6.31 12.15
C ARG A 62 10.33 -5.91 11.40
N ARG A 63 9.75 -4.75 11.71
CA ARG A 63 8.49 -4.28 11.12
C ARG A 63 8.73 -3.16 10.12
N VAL A 64 7.96 -3.17 9.04
CA VAL A 64 7.94 -2.11 8.02
C VAL A 64 6.62 -1.36 8.13
N SER A 65 6.71 -0.05 8.04
CA SER A 65 5.56 0.85 8.09
C SER A 65 5.63 1.87 6.96
N TYR A 66 4.47 2.30 6.48
CA TYR A 66 4.33 3.31 5.44
C TYR A 66 3.48 4.46 5.95
N LYS A 67 3.79 5.69 5.55
CA LYS A 67 2.91 6.82 5.84
C LYS A 67 1.75 6.83 4.86
N LYS A 68 0.55 7.14 5.35
CA LYS A 68 -0.65 7.24 4.49
C LYS A 68 -0.43 8.23 3.34
N LYS A 69 0.12 9.42 3.60
CA LYS A 69 0.44 10.42 2.58
C LYS A 69 1.25 9.85 1.40
N ASP A 70 2.26 9.05 1.71
CA ASP A 70 3.15 8.47 0.71
C ASP A 70 2.45 7.37 -0.09
N VAL A 71 1.59 6.58 0.56
CA VAL A 71 0.74 5.58 -0.10
C VAL A 71 -0.26 6.22 -1.06
N LEU A 72 -0.93 7.30 -0.65
CA LEU A 72 -1.87 8.04 -1.50
C LEU A 72 -1.15 8.69 -2.70
N LYS A 73 0.03 9.28 -2.47
CA LYS A 73 0.85 9.83 -3.55
C LYS A 73 1.30 8.75 -4.54
N TYR A 74 1.64 7.57 -4.03
CA TYR A 74 2.02 6.44 -4.87
C TYR A 74 0.84 5.95 -5.72
N GLU A 75 -0.35 5.81 -5.13
CA GLU A 75 -1.57 5.47 -5.86
C GLU A 75 -1.83 6.47 -6.99
N GLN A 76 -1.83 7.77 -6.68
CA GLN A 76 -2.00 8.84 -7.67
C GLN A 76 -0.97 8.78 -8.81
N SER A 77 0.29 8.44 -8.50
CA SER A 77 1.34 8.31 -9.53
C SER A 77 1.13 7.12 -10.48
N ARG A 78 0.37 6.11 -10.05
CA ARG A 78 0.03 4.93 -10.84
C ARG A 78 -1.31 5.06 -11.57
N THR A 79 -2.20 5.93 -11.09
CA THR A 79 -3.45 6.26 -11.77
C THR A 79 -3.16 7.07 -13.03
N VAL A 80 -3.15 6.39 -14.19
CA VAL A 80 -3.07 7.04 -15.50
C VAL A 80 -4.48 7.30 -16.03
N LEU A 81 -4.78 8.56 -16.35
CA LEU A 81 -6.10 8.99 -16.82
C LEU A 81 -6.42 8.51 -18.24
N ASN A 82 -5.38 8.17 -19.01
CA ASN A 82 -5.52 7.71 -20.39
C ASN A 82 -4.37 6.77 -20.77
N THR A 83 -4.66 5.47 -20.90
CA THR A 83 -3.69 4.45 -21.30
C THR A 83 -3.24 4.56 -22.76
N ALA A 84 -3.94 5.32 -23.61
CA ALA A 84 -3.56 5.50 -25.01
C ALA A 84 -2.32 6.39 -25.19
N GLN A 85 -1.98 7.23 -24.21
CA GLN A 85 -0.80 8.12 -24.28
C GLN A 85 0.53 7.44 -23.89
N LEU A 86 0.49 6.23 -23.31
CA LEU A 86 1.68 5.42 -23.02
C LEU A 86 2.12 4.53 -24.20
N ALA A 87 1.30 4.47 -25.26
CA ALA A 87 1.63 3.77 -26.50
C ALA A 87 2.33 4.71 -27.49
N THR A 88 3.42 5.38 -27.07
CA THR A 88 4.27 6.09 -28.04
C THR A 88 5.73 6.06 -27.64
N VAL A 89 6.51 5.41 -28.52
CA VAL A 89 7.97 5.28 -28.67
C VAL A 89 8.66 4.22 -27.82
#